data_AF-A0A2U2C163-F1
#
_entry.id   AF-A0A2U2C163-F1
#
_cell.length_a   1.000
_cell.length_b   1.000
_cell.length_c   1.000
_cell.angle_alpha   90.00
_cell.angle_beta   90.00
_cell.angle_gamma   90.00
#
_symmetry.space_group_name_H-M   'P 1'
#
loop_
_entity.id
_entity.type
_entity.pdbx_description
1 polymer ?
#
loop_
_entity_poly.entity_id
_entity_poly.type
_entity_poly.pdbx_seq_one_letter_code
_entity_poly.pdbx_strand_id
1 'polypeptide(L)'
;MTSKQIVVTYLSKKIKNAETIFNDVEIFKSILFWSRDAAREYFSTQPNKFFLLEYIDDVAPVVDEYMLVRVEKMYKKAFKTQNRLFENLCSYERIISWLIDRWINVFINLTTNKNYRDYIDISKIKMNFHDDIYENSKNIDDDIEFEKAKKLSKNEKIKLLQEVWQGAIYDDFDEEDMKYLCNKLDLKIDEVFENKGDLCKLNLKKIQIEDGNYQLELII
;
A
#
# COMPACT_ATOMS: atom_id res chain seq x y z
N MET A 1 -19.30 -5.25 -16.85
CA MET A 1 -19.52 -6.30 -15.84
C MET A 1 -18.13 -6.76 -15.41
N THR A 2 -17.79 -6.67 -14.14
CA THR A 2 -16.43 -7.01 -13.64
C THR A 2 -16.24 -8.51 -13.56
N SER A 3 -15.00 -8.98 -13.57
CA SER A 3 -14.64 -10.40 -13.40
C SER A 3 -15.27 -10.99 -12.13
N LYS A 4 -15.31 -10.21 -11.04
CA LYS A 4 -16.04 -10.56 -9.80
C LYS A 4 -17.52 -10.80 -10.03
N GLN A 5 -18.21 -9.94 -10.79
CA GLN A 5 -19.64 -10.09 -11.08
C GLN A 5 -19.92 -11.30 -11.98
N ILE A 6 -19.04 -11.57 -12.96
CA ILE A 6 -19.16 -12.70 -13.88
C ILE A 6 -19.04 -14.02 -13.11
N VAL A 7 -17.98 -14.17 -12.30
CA VAL A 7 -17.75 -15.42 -11.57
C VAL A 7 -18.85 -15.69 -10.53
N VAL A 8 -19.34 -14.64 -9.85
CA VAL A 8 -20.48 -14.75 -8.95
C VAL A 8 -21.71 -15.27 -9.70
N THR A 9 -22.02 -14.70 -10.87
CA THR A 9 -23.19 -15.09 -11.68
C THR A 9 -23.05 -16.49 -12.30
N TYR A 10 -21.82 -16.89 -12.65
CA TYR A 10 -21.54 -18.17 -13.28
C TYR A 10 -21.48 -19.32 -12.28
N LEU A 11 -20.81 -19.13 -11.14
CA LEU A 11 -20.64 -20.17 -10.11
C LEU A 11 -21.85 -20.30 -9.19
N SER A 12 -22.67 -19.26 -9.01
CA SER A 12 -23.93 -19.36 -8.25
C SER A 12 -24.82 -20.50 -8.73
N LYS A 13 -24.82 -20.77 -10.05
CA LYS A 13 -25.58 -21.87 -10.66
C LYS A 13 -25.06 -23.27 -10.30
N LYS A 14 -23.81 -23.36 -9.82
CA LYS A 14 -23.12 -24.61 -9.48
C LYS A 14 -23.01 -24.83 -7.97
N ILE A 15 -23.16 -23.78 -7.17
CA ILE A 15 -22.98 -23.81 -5.71
C ILE A 15 -24.33 -24.10 -5.05
N LYS A 16 -24.42 -25.24 -4.35
CA LYS A 16 -25.63 -25.62 -3.59
C LYS A 16 -25.68 -24.97 -2.22
N ASN A 17 -24.52 -24.82 -1.57
CA ASN A 17 -24.37 -24.16 -0.28
C ASN A 17 -22.97 -23.52 -0.15
N ALA A 18 -22.81 -22.61 0.81
CA ALA A 18 -21.56 -21.91 1.07
C ALA A 18 -20.35 -22.83 1.31
N GLU A 19 -20.56 -23.99 1.95
CA GLU A 19 -19.51 -24.95 2.25
C GLU A 19 -18.92 -25.61 1.00
N THR A 20 -19.74 -25.74 -0.05
CA THR A 20 -19.34 -26.35 -1.32
C THR A 20 -18.15 -25.60 -1.93
N ILE A 21 -18.05 -24.27 -1.72
CA ILE A 21 -16.93 -23.45 -2.20
C ILE A 21 -15.59 -23.94 -1.65
N PHE A 22 -15.55 -24.42 -0.40
CA PHE A 22 -14.32 -24.83 0.27
C PHE A 22 -14.04 -26.33 0.13
N ASN A 23 -15.08 -27.14 -0.04
CA ASN A 23 -14.97 -28.60 -0.08
C ASN A 23 -14.81 -29.13 -1.52
N ASP A 24 -15.29 -28.40 -2.52
CA ASP A 24 -15.11 -28.74 -3.93
C ASP A 24 -13.88 -28.02 -4.50
N VAL A 25 -12.82 -28.80 -4.71
CA VAL A 25 -11.53 -28.31 -5.20
C VAL A 25 -11.65 -27.68 -6.59
N GLU A 26 -12.54 -28.18 -7.45
CA GLU A 26 -12.71 -27.66 -8.80
C GLU A 26 -13.46 -26.32 -8.81
N ILE A 27 -14.45 -26.17 -7.93
CA ILE A 27 -15.07 -24.85 -7.68
C ILE A 27 -14.05 -23.88 -7.12
N PHE A 28 -13.24 -24.30 -6.14
CA PHE A 28 -12.22 -23.44 -5.55
C PHE A 28 -11.17 -22.99 -6.57
N LYS A 29 -10.63 -23.92 -7.37
CA LYS A 29 -9.71 -23.62 -8.48
C LYS A 29 -10.33 -22.69 -9.52
N SER A 30 -11.62 -22.86 -9.82
CA SER A 30 -12.31 -21.94 -10.72
C SER A 30 -12.34 -20.52 -10.16
N ILE A 31 -12.57 -20.35 -8.85
CA ILE A 31 -12.50 -19.02 -8.20
C ILE A 31 -11.07 -18.45 -8.28
N LEU A 32 -10.04 -19.27 -8.07
CA LEU A 32 -8.63 -18.84 -8.19
C LEU A 32 -8.31 -18.36 -9.61
N PHE A 33 -8.76 -19.09 -10.64
CA PHE A 33 -8.61 -18.68 -12.03
C PHE A 33 -9.21 -17.28 -12.28
N TRP A 34 -10.46 -17.05 -11.86
CA TRP A 34 -11.12 -15.75 -11.99
C TRP A 34 -10.51 -14.66 -11.10
N SER A 35 -9.80 -15.04 -10.04
CA SER A 35 -9.10 -14.09 -9.18
C SER A 35 -7.97 -13.37 -9.92
N ARG A 36 -7.35 -14.05 -10.91
CA ARG A 36 -6.30 -13.46 -11.76
C ARG A 36 -6.86 -12.36 -12.66
N ASP A 37 -8.02 -12.58 -13.28
CA ASP A 37 -8.68 -11.57 -14.12
C ASP A 37 -9.21 -10.40 -13.28
N ALA A 38 -9.75 -10.69 -12.09
CA ALA A 38 -10.12 -9.65 -11.14
C ALA A 38 -8.91 -8.84 -10.66
N ALA A 39 -7.74 -9.46 -10.51
CA ALA A 39 -6.49 -8.78 -10.19
C ALA A 39 -6.03 -7.88 -11.36
N ARG A 40 -6.13 -8.35 -12.61
CA ARG A 40 -5.86 -7.53 -13.81
C ARG A 40 -6.73 -6.29 -13.82
N GLU A 41 -8.04 -6.44 -13.63
CA GLU A 41 -8.97 -5.31 -13.55
C GLU A 41 -8.58 -4.35 -12.42
N TYR A 42 -8.32 -4.88 -11.23
CA TYR A 42 -7.97 -4.07 -10.06
C TYR A 42 -6.68 -3.27 -10.29
N PHE A 43 -5.58 -3.91 -10.68
CA PHE A 43 -4.29 -3.22 -10.89
C PHE A 43 -4.33 -2.24 -12.07
N SER A 44 -5.11 -2.53 -13.12
CA SER A 44 -5.30 -1.60 -14.24
C SER A 44 -5.98 -0.28 -13.81
N THR A 45 -6.74 -0.30 -12.71
CA THR A 45 -7.40 0.91 -12.17
C THR A 45 -6.58 1.64 -11.12
N GLN A 46 -5.41 1.11 -10.73
CA GLN A 46 -4.59 1.61 -9.64
C GLN A 46 -3.22 2.01 -10.21
N PRO A 47 -2.97 3.30 -10.51
CA PRO A 47 -1.74 3.73 -11.17
C PRO A 47 -0.47 3.25 -10.46
N ASN A 48 -0.46 3.28 -9.13
CA ASN A 48 0.65 2.82 -8.29
C ASN A 48 0.85 1.30 -8.26
N LYS A 49 -0.06 0.52 -8.83
CA LYS A 49 -0.01 -0.95 -8.92
C LYS A 49 0.02 -1.42 -10.35
N PHE A 50 0.07 -0.53 -11.33
CA PHE A 50 0.03 -0.89 -12.75
C PHE A 50 1.17 -1.84 -13.13
N PHE A 51 2.36 -1.62 -12.56
CA PHE A 51 3.52 -2.49 -12.77
C PHE A 51 3.23 -3.96 -12.41
N LEU A 52 2.33 -4.23 -11.45
CA LEU A 52 1.99 -5.58 -11.03
C LEU A 52 1.29 -6.42 -12.11
N LEU A 53 0.73 -5.80 -13.15
CA LEU A 53 0.07 -6.50 -14.26
C LEU A 53 1.00 -7.48 -14.97
N GLU A 54 2.26 -7.09 -15.15
CA GLU A 54 3.27 -7.89 -15.86
C GLU A 54 3.66 -9.16 -15.09
N TYR A 55 3.42 -9.20 -13.79
CA TYR A 55 3.81 -10.28 -12.89
C TYR A 55 2.69 -11.28 -12.63
N ILE A 56 1.47 -11.04 -13.13
CA ILE A 56 0.30 -11.84 -12.75
C ILE A 56 0.49 -13.32 -13.07
N ASP A 57 0.90 -13.64 -14.29
CA ASP A 57 0.97 -15.03 -14.73
C ASP A 57 2.15 -15.80 -14.09
N ASP A 58 3.22 -15.09 -13.73
CA ASP A 58 4.39 -15.68 -13.05
C ASP A 58 4.13 -15.95 -11.57
N VAL A 59 3.39 -15.06 -10.89
CA VAL A 59 3.16 -15.14 -9.43
C VAL A 59 1.90 -15.93 -9.10
N ALA A 60 0.91 -15.95 -10.01
CA ALA A 60 -0.37 -16.62 -9.77
C ALA A 60 -0.25 -18.10 -9.33
N PRO A 61 0.62 -18.95 -9.91
CA PRO A 61 0.75 -20.34 -9.46
C PRO A 61 1.11 -20.47 -7.97
N VAL A 62 1.94 -19.56 -7.45
CA VAL A 62 2.36 -19.56 -6.04
C VAL A 62 1.24 -19.07 -5.13
N VAL A 63 0.51 -18.04 -5.55
CA VAL A 63 -0.67 -17.56 -4.82
C VAL A 63 -1.74 -18.65 -4.77
N ASP A 64 -1.97 -19.35 -5.88
CA ASP A 64 -2.94 -20.45 -5.97
C ASP A 64 -2.57 -21.59 -5.03
N GLU A 65 -1.31 -22.04 -5.05
CA GLU A 65 -0.80 -23.07 -4.14
C GLU A 65 -0.95 -22.64 -2.66
N TYR A 66 -0.60 -21.39 -2.35
CA TYR A 66 -0.76 -20.82 -1.02
C TYR A 66 -2.22 -20.85 -0.54
N MET A 67 -3.16 -20.49 -1.42
CA MET A 67 -4.58 -20.47 -1.14
C MET A 67 -5.15 -21.90 -0.97
N LEU A 68 -4.74 -22.83 -1.84
CA LEU A 68 -5.15 -24.24 -1.78
C LEU A 68 -4.72 -24.93 -0.48
N VAL A 69 -3.46 -24.78 -0.07
CA VAL A 69 -2.94 -25.37 1.18
C VAL A 69 -3.69 -24.85 2.42
N ARG A 70 -4.29 -23.65 2.32
CA ARG A 70 -4.99 -23.00 3.44
C ARG A 70 -6.51 -23.11 3.37
N VAL A 71 -7.08 -23.75 2.35
CA VAL A 71 -8.54 -23.83 2.16
C VAL A 71 -9.25 -24.42 3.38
N GLU A 72 -8.72 -25.50 3.95
CA GLU A 72 -9.30 -26.15 5.13
C GLU A 72 -9.22 -25.24 6.38
N LYS A 73 -8.10 -24.53 6.56
CA LYS A 73 -7.93 -23.56 7.65
C LYS A 73 -8.86 -22.36 7.49
N MET A 74 -9.07 -21.90 6.25
CA MET A 74 -10.01 -20.83 5.93
C MET A 74 -11.44 -21.26 6.23
N TYR A 75 -11.84 -22.47 5.81
CA TYR A 75 -13.15 -23.04 6.13
C TYR A 75 -13.38 -23.14 7.64
N LYS A 76 -12.43 -23.73 8.39
CA LYS A 76 -12.53 -23.82 9.86
C LYS A 76 -12.68 -22.43 10.51
N LYS A 77 -11.90 -21.43 10.08
CA LYS A 77 -12.01 -20.06 10.61
C LYS A 77 -13.32 -19.36 10.21
N ALA A 78 -13.81 -19.59 9.00
CA ALA A 78 -15.05 -19.01 8.55
C ALA A 78 -16.24 -19.64 9.31
N PHE A 79 -16.35 -20.96 9.35
CA PHE A 79 -17.57 -21.64 9.81
C PHE A 79 -17.52 -22.16 11.26
N LYS A 80 -16.35 -22.50 11.82
CA LYS A 80 -16.27 -23.02 13.21
C LYS A 80 -16.15 -21.93 14.26
N THR A 81 -15.44 -20.83 13.99
CA THR A 81 -15.26 -19.77 15.00
C THR A 81 -16.38 -18.74 15.05
N GLN A 82 -17.30 -18.74 14.09
CA GLN A 82 -18.45 -17.81 13.99
C GLN A 82 -18.13 -16.35 14.40
N ASN A 83 -16.94 -15.88 14.04
CA ASN A 83 -16.48 -14.54 14.38
C ASN A 83 -17.09 -13.51 13.40
N ARG A 84 -16.74 -12.23 13.53
CA ARG A 84 -17.22 -11.16 12.63
C ARG A 84 -16.95 -11.42 11.14
N LEU A 85 -16.03 -12.32 10.79
CA LEU A 85 -15.80 -12.78 9.41
C LEU A 85 -16.95 -13.68 8.92
N PHE A 86 -17.47 -14.56 9.79
CA PHE A 86 -18.60 -15.43 9.49
C PHE A 86 -19.87 -14.63 9.17
N GLU A 87 -20.19 -13.61 9.97
CA GLU A 87 -21.32 -12.70 9.73
C GLU A 87 -21.18 -11.90 8.41
N ASN A 88 -19.96 -11.77 7.90
CA ASN A 88 -19.69 -11.14 6.62
C ASN A 88 -19.67 -12.15 5.45
N LEU A 89 -19.65 -13.45 5.73
CA LEU A 89 -19.61 -14.55 4.75
C LEU A 89 -20.96 -15.29 4.67
N CYS A 90 -22.06 -14.58 4.89
CA CYS A 90 -23.41 -15.15 4.93
C CYS A 90 -23.99 -15.56 3.56
N SER A 91 -23.31 -15.30 2.45
CA SER A 91 -23.77 -15.70 1.12
C SER A 91 -22.60 -16.18 0.26
N TYR A 92 -22.89 -17.04 -0.72
CA TYR A 92 -21.85 -17.53 -1.63
C TYR A 92 -21.22 -16.39 -2.44
N GLU A 93 -21.97 -15.34 -2.78
CA GLU A 93 -21.44 -14.16 -3.47
C GLU A 93 -20.39 -13.41 -2.63
N ARG A 94 -20.69 -13.24 -1.34
CA ARG A 94 -19.76 -12.59 -0.39
C ARG A 94 -18.53 -13.45 -0.17
N ILE A 95 -18.69 -14.77 -0.11
CA ILE A 95 -17.56 -15.71 0.01
C ILE A 95 -16.65 -15.65 -1.23
N ILE A 96 -17.22 -15.71 -2.43
CA ILE A 96 -16.46 -15.64 -3.68
C ILE A 96 -15.72 -14.30 -3.76
N SER A 97 -16.40 -13.19 -3.47
CA SER A 97 -15.79 -11.86 -3.48
C SER A 97 -14.64 -11.77 -2.47
N TRP A 98 -14.84 -12.29 -1.26
CA TRP A 98 -13.82 -12.32 -0.23
C TRP A 98 -12.61 -13.17 -0.61
N LEU A 99 -12.82 -14.33 -1.26
CA LEU A 99 -11.72 -15.17 -1.76
C LEU A 99 -10.88 -14.45 -2.82
N ILE A 100 -11.53 -13.73 -3.73
CA ILE A 100 -10.85 -12.93 -4.77
C ILE A 100 -10.04 -11.80 -4.11
N ASP A 101 -10.64 -11.06 -3.16
CA ASP A 101 -9.93 -10.01 -2.43
C ASP A 101 -8.74 -10.57 -1.63
N ARG A 102 -8.91 -11.75 -1.03
CA ARG A 102 -7.84 -12.43 -0.32
C ARG A 102 -6.71 -12.84 -1.27
N TRP A 103 -7.04 -13.34 -2.46
CA TRP A 103 -6.06 -13.69 -3.48
C TRP A 103 -5.24 -12.46 -3.91
N ILE A 104 -5.91 -11.34 -4.22
CA ILE A 104 -5.26 -10.07 -4.61
C ILE A 104 -4.34 -9.58 -3.48
N ASN A 105 -4.77 -9.66 -2.23
CA ASN A 105 -3.94 -9.26 -1.09
C ASN A 105 -2.71 -10.17 -0.90
N VAL A 106 -2.85 -11.48 -1.08
CA VAL A 106 -1.70 -12.40 -1.03
C VAL A 106 -0.73 -12.08 -2.16
N PHE A 107 -1.24 -11.82 -3.36
CA PHE A 107 -0.43 -11.38 -4.50
C PHE A 107 0.37 -10.13 -4.15
N ILE A 108 -0.29 -9.05 -3.71
CA ILE A 108 0.37 -7.79 -3.35
C ILE A 108 1.43 -8.04 -2.27
N ASN A 109 1.09 -8.76 -1.21
CA ASN A 109 2.06 -9.02 -0.14
C ASN A 109 3.26 -9.83 -0.62
N LEU A 110 3.07 -10.79 -1.52
CA LEU A 110 4.19 -11.52 -2.13
C LEU A 110 5.07 -10.61 -2.98
N THR A 111 4.48 -9.69 -3.75
CA THR A 111 5.23 -8.84 -4.66
C THR A 111 5.83 -7.61 -3.99
N THR A 112 5.25 -7.10 -2.90
CA THR A 112 5.67 -5.84 -2.28
C THR A 112 6.16 -5.96 -0.85
N ASN A 113 5.86 -7.04 -0.11
CA ASN A 113 6.28 -7.16 1.30
C ASN A 113 7.34 -8.25 1.47
N LYS A 114 8.59 -7.83 1.68
CA LYS A 114 9.73 -8.73 1.86
C LYS A 114 9.55 -9.73 3.01
N ASN A 115 9.05 -9.26 4.16
CA ASN A 115 8.80 -10.11 5.32
C ASN A 115 7.73 -11.18 5.06
N TYR A 116 6.80 -10.94 4.11
CA TYR A 116 5.77 -11.92 3.77
C TYR A 116 6.30 -13.07 2.93
N ARG A 117 7.33 -12.80 2.11
CA ARG A 117 8.00 -13.80 1.27
C ARG A 117 8.68 -14.88 2.10
N ASP A 118 9.23 -14.53 3.26
CA ASP A 118 9.93 -15.47 4.15
C ASP A 118 9.02 -16.60 4.67
N TYR A 119 7.70 -16.42 4.65
CA TYR A 119 6.71 -17.40 5.11
C TYR A 119 6.07 -18.22 3.99
N ILE A 120 6.48 -18.01 2.73
CA ILE A 120 5.92 -18.68 1.55
C ILE A 120 7.07 -19.22 0.70
N ASP A 121 6.97 -20.47 0.27
CA ASP A 121 7.93 -21.03 -0.67
C ASP A 121 7.78 -20.38 -2.05
N ILE A 122 8.60 -19.36 -2.30
CA ILE A 122 8.65 -18.62 -3.55
C ILE A 122 9.69 -19.17 -4.54
N SER A 123 10.29 -20.33 -4.26
CA SER A 123 11.32 -20.95 -5.13
C SER A 123 10.84 -21.25 -6.55
N LYS A 124 9.52 -21.35 -6.74
CA LYS A 124 8.88 -21.60 -8.03
C LYS A 124 8.67 -20.34 -8.88
N ILE A 125 8.85 -19.15 -8.30
CA ILE A 125 8.72 -17.88 -9.03
C ILE A 125 9.99 -17.67 -9.86
N LYS A 126 9.87 -17.70 -11.19
CA LYS A 126 10.98 -17.44 -12.13
C LYS A 126 11.25 -15.94 -12.30
N MET A 127 11.25 -15.17 -11.21
CA MET A 127 11.51 -13.73 -11.24
C MET A 127 12.29 -13.30 -10.01
N ASN A 128 13.32 -12.49 -10.23
CA ASN A 128 13.95 -11.72 -9.16
C ASN A 128 13.04 -10.54 -8.87
N PHE A 129 12.26 -10.61 -7.80
CA PHE A 129 11.67 -9.40 -7.25
C PHE A 129 12.81 -8.55 -6.71
N HIS A 130 13.33 -7.64 -7.54
CA HIS A 130 14.35 -6.69 -7.15
C HIS A 130 13.90 -5.98 -5.87
N ASP A 131 14.77 -5.95 -4.85
CA ASP A 131 14.56 -5.11 -3.66
C ASP A 131 14.39 -3.62 -4.06
N ASP A 132 14.80 -3.27 -5.29
CA ASP A 132 14.64 -1.97 -5.95
C ASP A 132 13.17 -1.59 -6.28
N ILE A 133 12.20 -2.49 -6.16
CA ILE A 133 10.77 -2.12 -6.27
C ILE A 133 10.39 -1.11 -5.17
N TYR A 134 11.08 -1.14 -4.02
CA TYR A 134 10.95 -0.12 -2.97
C TYR A 134 11.63 1.21 -3.32
N GLU A 135 12.66 1.23 -4.17
CA GLU A 135 13.29 2.48 -4.62
C GLU A 135 12.45 3.16 -5.72
N ASN A 136 11.77 2.38 -6.56
CA ASN A 136 10.80 2.89 -7.53
C ASN A 136 9.40 3.19 -6.94
N SER A 137 9.17 2.84 -5.67
CA SER A 137 8.07 3.41 -4.89
C SER A 137 8.48 4.69 -4.17
N LYS A 138 9.41 5.48 -4.74
CA LYS A 138 9.31 6.93 -4.58
C LYS A 138 7.89 7.30 -4.97
N ASN A 139 7.14 7.73 -3.95
CA ASN A 139 5.71 7.97 -4.00
C ASN A 139 5.32 8.61 -5.33
N ILE A 140 4.62 7.87 -6.19
CA ILE A 140 3.99 8.44 -7.39
C ILE A 140 3.06 9.60 -6.98
N ASP A 141 2.49 9.56 -5.77
CA ASP A 141 1.74 10.68 -5.21
C ASP A 141 2.63 11.91 -4.94
N ASP A 142 3.83 11.73 -4.37
CA ASP A 142 4.80 12.82 -4.20
C ASP A 142 5.24 13.35 -5.57
N ASP A 143 5.54 12.47 -6.54
CA ASP A 143 5.90 12.89 -7.90
C ASP A 143 4.75 13.62 -8.61
N ILE A 144 3.49 13.19 -8.43
CA ILE A 144 2.30 13.87 -8.95
C ILE A 144 2.09 15.22 -8.26
N GLU A 145 2.27 15.29 -6.94
CA GLU A 145 2.19 16.53 -6.17
C GLU A 145 3.30 17.50 -6.55
N PHE A 146 4.53 17.03 -6.77
CA PHE A 146 5.64 17.81 -7.31
C PHE A 146 5.35 18.30 -8.72
N GLU A 147 4.81 17.45 -9.61
CA GLU A 147 4.43 17.87 -10.96
C GLU A 147 3.27 18.88 -10.97
N LYS A 148 2.35 18.81 -10.00
CA LYS A 148 1.35 19.87 -9.78
C LYS A 148 2.00 21.15 -9.27
N ALA A 149 2.89 21.05 -8.28
CA ALA A 149 3.60 22.19 -7.70
C ALA A 149 4.48 22.92 -8.74
N LYS A 150 5.10 22.19 -9.68
CA LYS A 150 5.88 22.78 -10.79
C LYS A 150 5.04 23.68 -11.70
N LYS A 151 3.75 23.37 -11.87
CA LYS A 151 2.81 24.13 -12.72
C LYS A 151 2.25 25.39 -12.05
N LEU A 152 2.47 25.56 -10.74
CA LEU A 152 2.07 26.75 -10.01
C LEU A 152 2.87 27.97 -10.45
N SER A 153 2.29 29.16 -10.27
CA SER A 153 3.02 30.41 -10.45
C SER A 153 4.14 30.55 -9.42
N LYS A 154 5.13 31.40 -9.70
CA LYS A 154 6.28 31.62 -8.80
C LYS A 154 5.86 31.96 -7.37
N ASN A 155 4.86 32.83 -7.21
CA ASN A 155 4.37 33.26 -5.89
C ASN A 155 3.66 32.13 -5.14
N GLU A 156 2.92 31.28 -5.85
CA GLU A 156 2.26 30.12 -5.26
C GLU A 156 3.27 29.06 -4.81
N LYS A 157 4.35 28.84 -5.58
CA LYS A 157 5.46 27.96 -5.18
C LYS A 157 6.16 28.44 -3.91
N ILE A 158 6.43 29.74 -3.81
CA ILE A 158 7.05 30.35 -2.61
C ILE A 158 6.15 30.12 -1.39
N LYS A 159 4.85 30.40 -1.52
CA LYS A 159 3.89 30.20 -0.43
C LYS A 159 3.81 28.74 0.02
N LEU A 160 3.78 27.80 -0.94
CA LEU A 160 3.78 26.37 -0.66
C LEU A 160 5.02 25.95 0.15
N LEU A 161 6.21 26.39 -0.26
CA LEU A 161 7.46 26.05 0.44
C LEU A 161 7.52 26.65 1.86
N GLN A 162 6.99 27.85 2.06
CA GLN A 162 6.86 28.44 3.39
C GLN A 162 5.89 27.66 4.27
N GLU A 163 4.76 27.19 3.74
CA GLU A 163 3.80 26.33 4.45
C GLU A 163 4.43 24.98 4.82
N VAL A 164 5.19 24.37 3.91
CA VAL A 164 5.94 23.12 4.17
C VAL A 164 6.94 23.33 5.31
N TRP A 165 7.71 24.43 5.28
CA TRP A 165 8.65 24.74 6.34
C TRP A 165 7.96 24.86 7.71
N GLN A 166 6.88 25.64 7.79
CA GLN A 166 6.12 25.85 9.03
C GLN A 166 5.52 24.55 9.57
N GLY A 167 5.02 23.68 8.69
CA GLY A 167 4.49 22.37 9.06
C GLY A 167 5.56 21.41 9.61
N ALA A 168 6.81 21.58 9.16
CA ALA A 168 7.90 20.64 9.44
C ALA A 168 8.87 21.12 10.55
N ILE A 169 8.60 22.27 11.20
CA ILE A 169 9.47 22.85 12.25
C ILE A 169 9.79 21.84 13.37
N TYR A 170 8.86 20.94 13.69
CA TYR A 170 8.99 19.97 14.78
C TYR A 170 9.42 18.56 14.34
N ASP A 171 9.61 18.34 13.03
CA ASP A 171 10.04 17.05 12.47
C ASP A 171 11.55 17.06 12.19
N ASP A 172 12.12 15.99 11.62
CA ASP A 172 13.55 15.89 11.27
C ASP A 172 13.94 16.73 10.03
N PHE A 173 13.00 17.46 9.41
CA PHE A 173 13.15 18.19 8.14
C PHE A 173 14.02 19.46 8.22
N ASP A 174 15.23 19.50 7.67
CA ASP A 174 16.20 20.59 7.89
C ASP A 174 16.37 21.59 6.72
N GLU A 175 17.34 22.51 6.85
CA GLU A 175 17.65 23.51 5.83
C GLU A 175 18.08 22.87 4.49
N GLU A 176 18.83 21.77 4.52
CA GLU A 176 19.27 21.09 3.29
C GLU A 176 18.08 20.37 2.62
N ASP A 177 17.14 19.82 3.39
CA ASP A 177 15.87 19.32 2.84
C ASP A 177 15.06 20.43 2.16
N MET A 178 14.95 21.61 2.80
CA MET A 178 14.25 22.76 2.20
C MET A 178 14.93 23.26 0.92
N LYS A 179 16.27 23.28 0.92
CA LYS A 179 17.07 23.67 -0.25
C LYS A 179 16.88 22.68 -1.40
N TYR A 180 16.77 21.39 -1.10
CA TYR A 180 16.42 20.36 -2.09
C TYR A 180 15.05 20.65 -2.73
N LEU A 181 14.03 20.99 -1.93
CA LEU A 181 12.70 21.35 -2.44
C LEU A 181 12.71 22.63 -3.30
N CYS A 182 13.42 23.67 -2.86
CA CYS A 182 13.57 24.92 -3.62
C CYS A 182 14.17 24.64 -5.01
N ASN A 183 15.28 23.88 -5.06
CA ASN A 183 15.94 23.51 -6.30
C ASN A 183 15.03 22.69 -7.22
N LYS A 184 14.21 21.78 -6.65
CA LYS A 184 13.25 20.97 -7.41
C LYS A 184 12.10 21.78 -8.03
N LEU A 185 11.80 22.96 -7.50
CA LEU A 185 10.78 23.88 -8.00
C LEU A 185 11.35 25.04 -8.83
N ASP A 186 12.64 24.98 -9.16
CA ASP A 186 13.41 26.01 -9.88
C ASP A 186 13.45 27.37 -9.14
N LEU A 187 13.58 27.32 -7.81
CA LEU A 187 13.71 28.48 -6.93
C LEU A 187 15.01 28.44 -6.14
N LYS A 188 15.56 29.61 -5.81
CA LYS A 188 16.61 29.74 -4.80
C LYS A 188 15.99 29.90 -3.42
N ILE A 189 16.71 29.43 -2.41
CA ILE A 189 16.27 29.56 -1.02
C ILE A 189 16.06 31.02 -0.61
N ASP A 190 16.91 31.92 -1.09
CA ASP A 190 16.83 33.38 -0.88
C ASP A 190 15.61 34.03 -1.57
N GLU A 191 14.98 33.33 -2.53
CA GLU A 191 13.73 33.79 -3.17
C GLU A 191 12.49 33.35 -2.38
N VAL A 192 12.64 32.41 -1.44
CA VAL A 192 11.56 31.85 -0.60
C VAL A 192 11.61 32.43 0.80
N PHE A 193 12.82 32.60 1.35
CA PHE A 193 13.09 33.16 2.67
C PHE A 193 14.03 34.35 2.55
N GLU A 194 13.58 35.52 2.99
CA GLU A 194 14.36 36.76 2.87
C GLU A 194 15.52 36.79 3.87
N ASN A 195 15.39 36.12 5.03
CA ASN A 195 16.42 36.07 6.06
C ASN A 195 16.85 34.63 6.35
N LYS A 196 18.16 34.43 6.53
CA LYS A 196 18.70 33.12 6.99
C LYS A 196 18.11 32.64 8.32
N GLY A 197 17.64 33.57 9.16
CA GLY A 197 16.98 33.27 10.42
C GLY A 197 15.61 32.62 10.28
N ASP A 198 14.98 32.72 9.10
CA ASP A 198 13.64 32.14 8.86
C ASP A 198 13.69 30.60 8.82
N LEU A 199 14.89 30.03 8.60
CA LEU A 199 15.17 28.59 8.55
C LEU A 199 15.78 28.04 9.85
N CYS A 200 15.77 28.81 10.94
CA CYS A 200 16.28 28.34 12.22
C CYS A 200 15.26 27.44 12.93
N LYS A 201 15.58 26.15 13.09
CA LYS A 201 14.90 25.30 14.09
C LYS A 201 15.37 25.68 15.48
N LEU A 202 14.42 25.93 16.39
CA LEU A 202 14.71 26.12 17.80
C LEU A 202 15.11 24.77 18.40
N ASN A 203 16.42 24.53 18.52
CA ASN A 203 16.94 23.36 19.23
C ASN A 203 16.70 23.53 20.72
N LEU A 204 15.65 22.92 21.24
CA LEU A 204 15.26 23.01 22.65
C LEU A 204 15.55 21.69 23.36
N LYS A 205 16.19 21.76 24.52
CA LYS A 205 16.39 20.62 25.40
C LYS A 205 15.62 20.79 26.69
N LYS A 206 14.92 19.74 27.10
CA LYS A 206 14.28 19.66 28.41
C LYS A 206 15.34 19.41 29.49
N ILE A 207 15.42 20.31 30.47
CA ILE A 207 16.36 20.23 31.59
C ILE A 207 15.57 20.32 32.90
N GLN A 208 15.96 19.53 33.89
CA GLN A 208 15.39 19.60 35.23
C GLN A 208 16.09 20.70 36.02
N ILE A 209 15.31 21.63 36.58
CA ILE A 209 15.81 22.66 37.50
C ILE A 209 15.82 22.15 38.93
N GLU A 210 16.58 22.83 39.80
CA GLU A 210 16.88 22.40 41.17
C GLU A 210 15.63 22.10 42.02
N ASP A 211 14.52 22.79 41.75
CA ASP A 211 13.23 22.58 42.42
C ASP A 211 12.45 21.35 41.92
N GLY A 212 13.05 20.51 41.08
CA GLY A 212 12.45 19.30 40.52
C GLY A 212 11.51 19.53 39.33
N ASN A 213 11.20 20.79 39.00
CA ASN A 213 10.45 21.19 37.81
C ASN A 213 11.32 21.08 36.55
N TYR A 214 10.70 21.14 35.36
CA TYR A 214 11.42 21.09 34.08
C TYR A 214 11.25 22.40 33.31
N GLN A 215 12.32 22.87 32.67
CA GLN A 215 12.30 23.99 31.73
C GLN A 215 12.93 23.60 30.38
N LEU A 216 12.63 24.38 29.35
CA LEU A 216 13.25 24.25 28.03
C LEU A 216 14.43 25.23 27.95
N GLU A 217 15.62 24.71 27.63
CA GLU A 217 16.80 25.52 27.33
C GLU A 217 17.05 25.52 25.83
N LEU A 218 17.37 26.70 25.29
CA LEU A 218 17.75 26.86 23.89
C LEU A 218 19.22 26.45 23.74
N ILE A 219 19.47 25.45 22.90
CA ILE A 219 20.81 25.02 22.50
C ILE A 219 21.21 25.85 21.28
N ILE A 220 22.24 26.68 21.45
CA ILE A 220 22.88 27.46 20.39
C ILE A 220 24.04 26.66 19.82
#